data_AF-A0A061AWH9-F1
#
_entry.id   AF-A0A061AWH9-F1
#
_cell.length_a   1.000
_cell.length_b   1.000
_cell.length_c   1.000
_cell.angle_alpha   90.00
_cell.angle_beta   90.00
_cell.angle_gamma   90.00
#
_symmetry.space_group_name_H-M   'P 1'
#
loop_
_entity.id
_entity.type
_entity.pdbx_description
1 polymer ?
#
loop_
_entity_poly.entity_id
_entity_poly.type
_entity_poly.pdbx_seq_one_letter_code
_entity_poly.pdbx_strand_id
1 'polypeptide(L)'
;MKFSTALISTAIASFAVAAPSAESLPWARANPQAMAAAEAYAAAYAEAEAIGHADPEAYALAASADDCASVTCHMACGLMIIAGQGCSENTENNYNGPYEDGCLCGNTITSFKTWYNSCMDCGWTLWKYYSGYLENALIQCAAENPDYPATEPTGTSRCSTTLTDSYTVDTNINYSTYI
;
A
#
# COMPACT_ATOMS: atom_id res chain seq x y z
N MET A 1 -29.88 -48.16 47.41
CA MET A 1 -29.26 -46.84 47.17
C MET A 1 -28.84 -46.80 45.71
N LYS A 2 -29.54 -46.04 44.86
CA LYS A 2 -29.23 -45.92 43.43
C LYS A 2 -28.39 -44.65 43.23
N PHE A 3 -27.12 -44.81 42.91
CA PHE A 3 -26.25 -43.70 42.51
C PHE A 3 -26.57 -43.35 41.07
N SER A 4 -27.14 -42.16 40.85
CA SER A 4 -27.36 -41.62 39.51
C SER A 4 -26.09 -40.89 39.09
N THR A 5 -25.42 -41.42 38.08
CA THR A 5 -24.24 -40.82 37.46
C THR A 5 -24.70 -39.63 36.62
N ALA A 6 -24.38 -38.40 37.04
CA ALA A 6 -24.60 -37.21 36.25
C ALA A 6 -23.49 -37.09 35.18
N LEU A 7 -23.86 -37.24 33.92
CA LEU A 7 -23.01 -36.92 32.77
C LEU A 7 -22.92 -35.40 32.66
N ILE A 8 -21.73 -34.85 32.97
CA ILE A 8 -21.40 -33.44 32.71
C ILE A 8 -21.09 -33.35 31.22
N SER A 9 -22.06 -32.88 30.43
CA SER A 9 -21.85 -32.53 29.03
C SER A 9 -21.07 -31.21 28.95
N THR A 10 -19.77 -31.30 28.68
CA THR A 10 -18.94 -30.13 28.36
C THR A 10 -19.35 -29.61 26.99
N ALA A 11 -20.23 -28.60 26.97
CA ALA A 11 -20.51 -27.85 25.75
C ALA A 11 -19.27 -27.01 25.41
N ILE A 12 -18.46 -27.49 24.46
CA ILE A 12 -17.42 -26.67 23.85
C ILE A 12 -18.17 -25.64 22.99
N ALA A 13 -18.34 -24.44 23.50
CA ALA A 13 -18.81 -23.31 22.71
C ALA A 13 -17.72 -22.98 21.68
N SER A 14 -17.90 -23.41 20.45
CA SER A 14 -17.14 -22.87 19.32
C SER A 14 -17.54 -21.41 19.17
N PHE A 15 -16.74 -20.50 19.71
CA PHE A 15 -16.82 -19.10 19.34
C PHE A 15 -16.33 -19.01 17.89
N ALA A 16 -17.26 -19.06 16.94
CA ALA A 16 -16.97 -18.67 15.58
C ALA A 16 -16.70 -17.16 15.60
N VAL A 17 -15.45 -16.78 15.84
CA VAL A 17 -14.99 -15.42 15.54
C VAL A 17 -15.04 -15.34 14.03
N ALA A 18 -15.98 -14.56 13.50
CA ALA A 18 -16.06 -14.34 12.07
C ALA A 18 -14.79 -13.60 11.64
N ALA A 19 -13.96 -14.26 10.84
CA ALA A 19 -12.79 -13.62 10.26
C ALA A 19 -13.27 -12.43 9.39
N PRO A 20 -12.60 -11.27 9.46
CA PRO A 20 -12.90 -10.15 8.57
C PRO A 20 -12.81 -10.61 7.10
N SER A 21 -13.76 -10.18 6.28
CA SER A 21 -13.83 -10.50 4.86
C SER A 21 -14.34 -9.30 4.06
N ALA A 22 -13.64 -8.93 3.00
CA ALA A 22 -14.02 -7.86 2.10
C ALA A 22 -15.39 -8.08 1.44
N GLU A 23 -15.75 -9.33 1.16
CA GLU A 23 -17.02 -9.70 0.54
C GLU A 23 -18.23 -9.39 1.43
N SER A 24 -18.01 -9.25 2.74
CA SER A 24 -19.07 -8.94 3.72
C SER A 24 -19.48 -7.46 3.73
N LEU A 25 -18.71 -6.57 3.08
CA LEU A 25 -18.92 -5.13 3.10
C LEU A 25 -19.57 -4.65 1.78
N PRO A 26 -20.84 -4.19 1.79
CA PRO A 26 -21.54 -3.76 0.57
C PRO A 26 -20.87 -2.61 -0.18
N TRP A 27 -20.17 -1.73 0.53
CA TRP A 27 -19.40 -0.62 -0.05
C TRP A 27 -18.08 -1.09 -0.67
N ALA A 28 -17.43 -2.11 -0.10
CA ALA A 28 -16.24 -2.74 -0.66
C ALA A 28 -16.54 -3.42 -2.00
N ARG A 29 -17.71 -4.06 -2.12
CA ARG A 29 -18.16 -4.65 -3.39
C ARG A 29 -18.48 -3.61 -4.49
N ALA A 30 -18.72 -2.36 -4.11
CA ALA A 30 -19.06 -1.27 -5.02
C ALA A 30 -17.83 -0.42 -5.42
N ASN A 31 -16.70 -0.62 -4.74
CA ASN A 31 -15.47 0.15 -4.92
C ASN A 31 -14.27 -0.81 -4.85
N PRO A 32 -13.59 -1.11 -5.97
CA PRO A 32 -12.45 -2.03 -6.01
C PRO A 32 -11.32 -1.68 -5.03
N GLN A 33 -11.09 -0.39 -4.76
CA GLN A 33 -10.10 0.10 -3.81
C GLN A 33 -10.52 -0.21 -2.36
N ALA A 34 -11.80 -0.09 -2.06
CA ALA A 34 -12.36 -0.49 -0.77
C ALA A 34 -12.32 -2.01 -0.54
N MET A 35 -12.45 -2.79 -1.60
CA MET A 35 -12.29 -4.25 -1.55
C MET A 35 -10.85 -4.64 -1.22
N ALA A 36 -9.88 -4.07 -1.93
CA ALA A 36 -8.46 -4.34 -1.70
C ALA A 36 -8.02 -3.96 -0.27
N ALA A 37 -8.47 -2.81 0.25
CA ALA A 37 -8.19 -2.40 1.63
C ALA A 37 -8.78 -3.38 2.66
N ALA A 38 -10.02 -3.84 2.44
CA ALA A 38 -10.66 -4.81 3.32
C ALA A 38 -10.01 -6.21 3.24
N GLU A 39 -9.48 -6.61 2.08
CA GLU A 39 -8.69 -7.84 1.92
C GLU A 39 -7.34 -7.75 2.63
N ALA A 40 -6.64 -6.62 2.54
CA ALA A 40 -5.38 -6.38 3.24
C ALA A 40 -5.55 -6.42 4.76
N TYR A 41 -6.61 -5.78 5.28
CA TYR A 41 -6.99 -5.89 6.69
C TYR A 41 -7.28 -7.33 7.10
N ALA A 42 -8.04 -8.07 6.28
CA ALA A 42 -8.37 -9.46 6.57
C ALA A 42 -7.14 -10.37 6.62
N ALA A 43 -6.20 -10.18 5.68
CA ALA A 43 -4.94 -10.93 5.65
C ALA A 43 -4.07 -10.63 6.88
N ALA A 44 -3.92 -9.34 7.23
CA ALA A 44 -3.15 -8.93 8.40
C ALA A 44 -3.76 -9.41 9.72
N TYR A 45 -5.10 -9.42 9.83
CA TYR A 45 -5.80 -9.98 10.98
C TYR A 45 -5.55 -11.49 11.13
N ALA A 46 -5.64 -12.23 10.02
CA ALA A 46 -5.37 -13.67 10.02
C ALA A 46 -3.92 -13.99 10.40
N GLU A 47 -2.96 -13.19 9.95
CA GLU A 47 -1.55 -13.28 10.37
C GLU A 47 -1.39 -13.02 11.87
N ALA A 48 -2.03 -11.97 12.38
CA ALA A 48 -1.98 -11.61 13.80
C ALA A 48 -2.56 -12.72 14.70
N GLU A 49 -3.66 -13.36 14.28
CA GLU A 49 -4.21 -14.53 14.96
C GLU A 49 -3.24 -15.72 14.90
N ALA A 50 -2.61 -15.96 13.76
CA ALA A 50 -1.67 -17.08 13.57
C ALA A 50 -0.42 -16.97 14.46
N ILE A 51 0.07 -15.75 14.70
CA ILE A 51 1.21 -15.51 15.60
C ILE A 51 0.80 -15.34 17.08
N GLY A 52 -0.50 -15.43 17.39
CA GLY A 52 -1.03 -15.26 18.74
C GLY A 52 -0.85 -13.83 19.27
N HIS A 53 -0.96 -12.82 18.41
CA HIS A 53 -0.86 -11.42 18.82
C HIS A 53 -1.92 -11.10 19.87
N ALA A 54 -1.55 -10.32 20.89
CA ALA A 54 -2.44 -10.01 22.01
C ALA A 54 -3.66 -9.18 21.60
N ASP A 55 -3.56 -8.47 20.46
CA ASP A 55 -4.62 -7.67 19.86
C ASP A 55 -4.55 -7.78 18.33
N PRO A 56 -5.21 -8.80 17.73
CA PRO A 56 -5.19 -9.01 16.28
C PRO A 56 -5.85 -7.89 15.47
N GLU A 57 -6.84 -7.21 16.04
CA GLU A 57 -7.52 -6.08 15.43
C GLU A 57 -6.61 -4.85 15.36
N ALA A 58 -5.94 -4.49 16.46
CA ALA A 58 -4.96 -3.40 16.44
C ALA A 58 -3.76 -3.69 15.53
N TYR A 59 -3.31 -4.95 15.46
CA TYR A 59 -2.28 -5.37 14.52
C TYR A 59 -2.76 -5.22 13.08
N ALA A 60 -3.95 -5.73 12.77
CA ALA A 60 -4.54 -5.65 11.43
C ALA A 60 -4.72 -4.21 10.99
N LEU A 61 -5.20 -3.32 11.87
CA LEU A 61 -5.32 -1.88 11.61
C LEU A 61 -3.96 -1.20 11.35
N ALA A 62 -2.91 -1.63 12.06
CA ALA A 62 -1.56 -1.09 11.89
C ALA A 62 -0.83 -1.67 10.66
N ALA A 63 -1.16 -2.88 10.24
CA ALA A 63 -0.59 -3.56 9.08
C ALA A 63 -1.36 -3.27 7.78
N SER A 64 -2.68 -3.03 7.86
CA SER A 64 -3.51 -2.49 6.78
C SER A 64 -3.31 -0.98 6.55
N ALA A 65 -2.21 -0.42 7.06
CA ALA A 65 -1.87 0.99 7.06
C ALA A 65 -1.60 1.63 5.68
N ASP A 66 -2.09 1.03 4.58
CA ASP A 66 -2.51 1.82 3.42
C ASP A 66 -3.57 2.87 3.83
N ASP A 67 -4.36 2.62 4.89
CA ASP A 67 -5.35 3.58 5.44
C ASP A 67 -4.75 4.83 6.12
N CYS A 68 -3.41 4.92 6.27
CA CYS A 68 -2.78 6.14 6.82
C CYS A 68 -2.34 7.13 5.74
N ALA A 69 -2.28 6.68 4.49
CA ALA A 69 -2.21 7.58 3.36
C ALA A 69 -3.65 7.90 2.94
N SER A 70 -3.97 9.19 2.78
CA SER A 70 -5.29 9.55 2.25
C SER A 70 -5.46 8.95 0.84
N VAL A 71 -6.70 8.73 0.41
CA VAL A 71 -7.01 8.34 -0.97
C VAL A 71 -6.35 9.30 -1.98
N THR A 72 -6.31 10.59 -1.64
CA THR A 72 -5.62 11.61 -2.42
C THR A 72 -4.11 11.35 -2.52
N CYS A 73 -3.49 10.82 -1.47
CA CYS A 73 -2.08 10.47 -1.47
C CYS A 73 -1.77 9.27 -2.36
N HIS A 74 -2.58 8.21 -2.26
CA HIS A 74 -2.51 7.07 -3.16
C HIS A 74 -2.66 7.50 -4.62
N MET A 75 -3.64 8.36 -4.91
CA MET A 75 -3.85 8.90 -6.24
C MET A 75 -2.65 9.73 -6.73
N ALA A 76 -2.13 10.65 -5.91
CA ALA A 76 -0.99 11.49 -6.30
C ALA A 76 0.25 10.64 -6.58
N CYS A 77 0.62 9.74 -5.67
CA CYS A 77 1.79 8.89 -5.85
C CYS A 77 1.60 7.84 -6.96
N GLY A 78 0.39 7.28 -7.11
CA GLY A 78 0.07 6.36 -8.21
C GLY A 78 0.14 7.04 -9.59
N LEU A 79 -0.40 8.26 -9.71
CA LEU A 79 -0.32 9.04 -10.95
C LEU A 79 1.12 9.49 -11.25
N MET A 80 1.92 9.75 -10.21
CA MET A 80 3.36 10.02 -10.37
C MET A 80 4.10 8.78 -10.89
N ILE A 81 3.81 7.58 -10.36
CA ILE A 81 4.36 6.31 -10.87
C ILE A 81 4.02 6.13 -12.35
N ILE A 82 2.74 6.29 -12.71
CA ILE A 82 2.27 6.13 -14.09
C ILE A 82 2.95 7.14 -15.02
N ALA A 83 3.12 8.39 -14.57
CA ALA A 83 3.85 9.39 -15.34
C ALA A 83 5.32 9.00 -15.54
N GLY A 84 5.96 8.42 -14.51
CA GLY A 84 7.32 7.91 -14.60
C GLY A 84 7.45 6.76 -15.60
N GLN A 85 6.50 5.82 -15.55
CA GLN A 85 6.41 4.73 -16.52
C GLN A 85 6.25 5.22 -17.95
N GLY A 86 5.41 6.24 -18.15
CA GLY A 86 5.16 6.84 -19.47
C GLY A 86 6.42 7.47 -20.09
N CYS A 87 7.39 7.85 -19.26
CA CYS A 87 8.66 8.39 -19.71
C CYS A 87 9.75 7.32 -19.90
N SER A 88 9.52 6.08 -19.47
CA SER A 88 10.51 5.01 -19.59
C SER A 88 10.54 4.46 -21.01
N GLU A 89 11.75 4.31 -21.56
CA GLU A 89 12.02 3.59 -22.80
C GLU A 89 12.33 2.10 -22.55
N ASN A 90 12.32 1.66 -21.28
CA ASN A 90 12.61 0.29 -20.89
C ASN A 90 11.40 -0.61 -21.13
N THR A 91 11.53 -1.56 -22.05
CA THR A 91 10.45 -2.48 -22.43
C THR A 91 10.33 -3.71 -21.53
N GLU A 92 11.31 -3.98 -20.67
CA GLU A 92 11.29 -5.12 -19.73
C GLU A 92 10.73 -4.71 -18.36
N ASN A 93 11.09 -3.50 -17.91
CA ASN A 93 10.60 -2.91 -16.68
C ASN A 93 10.51 -1.39 -16.85
N ASN A 94 9.30 -0.91 -17.13
CA ASN A 94 9.04 0.51 -17.36
C ASN A 94 9.12 1.38 -16.09
N TYR A 95 9.39 0.81 -14.91
CA TYR A 95 9.73 1.57 -13.70
C TYR A 95 11.21 1.97 -13.62
N ASN A 96 12.01 1.52 -14.60
CA ASN A 96 13.43 1.83 -14.71
C ASN A 96 13.71 2.64 -15.97
N GLY A 97 14.86 3.32 -15.98
CA GLY A 97 15.37 3.96 -17.18
C GLY A 97 15.85 2.95 -18.25
N PRO A 98 16.32 3.46 -19.41
CA PRO A 98 16.47 4.88 -19.74
C PRO A 98 15.12 5.61 -19.84
N TYR A 99 15.14 6.92 -19.60
CA TYR A 99 13.97 7.78 -19.69
C TYR A 99 14.12 8.76 -20.85
N GLU A 100 13.02 9.09 -21.52
CA GLU A 100 12.96 10.12 -22.55
C GLU A 100 13.43 11.47 -21.97
N ASP A 101 14.36 12.13 -22.67
CA ASP A 101 15.00 13.37 -22.22
C ASP A 101 13.97 14.49 -21.96
N GLY A 102 13.95 15.00 -20.73
CA GLY A 102 13.06 16.08 -20.31
C GLY A 102 11.60 15.66 -20.08
N CYS A 103 11.25 14.38 -20.23
CA CYS A 103 9.89 13.88 -20.00
C CYS A 103 9.50 13.92 -18.51
N LEU A 104 10.46 13.67 -17.60
CA LEU A 104 10.19 13.63 -16.16
C LEU A 104 10.16 15.04 -15.56
N CYS A 105 11.28 15.76 -15.59
CA CYS A 105 11.41 17.03 -14.89
C CYS A 105 12.06 18.14 -15.73
N GLY A 106 11.95 18.06 -17.05
CA GLY A 106 12.42 19.09 -17.97
C GLY A 106 11.89 20.51 -17.69
N ASN A 107 12.26 21.45 -18.57
CA ASN A 107 12.02 22.89 -18.38
C ASN A 107 10.54 23.33 -18.39
N THR A 108 9.59 22.43 -18.62
CA THR A 108 8.15 22.70 -18.64
C THR A 108 7.41 21.97 -17.50
N ILE A 109 6.11 22.19 -17.34
CA ILE A 109 5.29 21.37 -16.42
C ILE A 109 4.97 20.05 -17.12
N THR A 110 5.56 18.98 -16.62
CA THR A 110 5.35 17.60 -17.07
C THR A 110 4.27 16.93 -16.22
N SER A 111 3.76 15.78 -16.68
CA SER A 111 2.83 14.96 -15.90
C SER A 111 3.45 14.51 -14.58
N PHE A 112 4.74 14.16 -14.58
CA PHE A 112 5.45 13.75 -13.37
C PHE A 112 5.57 14.89 -12.35
N LYS A 113 5.97 16.09 -12.80
CA LYS A 113 6.05 17.30 -11.94
C LYS A 113 4.69 17.73 -11.38
N THR A 114 3.61 17.45 -12.10
CA THR A 114 2.24 17.79 -11.65
C THR A 114 1.88 17.09 -10.34
N TRP A 115 2.39 15.86 -10.13
CA TRP A 115 2.06 15.03 -8.97
C TRP A 115 3.16 15.01 -7.90
N TYR A 116 4.38 15.45 -8.25
CA TYR A 116 5.56 15.40 -7.37
C TYR A 116 5.27 15.96 -5.98
N ASN A 117 4.88 17.24 -5.86
CA ASN A 117 4.72 17.86 -4.53
C ASN A 117 3.64 17.14 -3.71
N SER A 118 2.50 16.85 -4.33
CA SER A 118 1.42 16.13 -3.65
C SER A 118 1.84 14.75 -3.16
N CYS A 119 2.64 14.01 -3.94
CA CYS A 119 3.16 12.72 -3.48
C CYS A 119 4.24 12.90 -2.41
N MET A 120 5.20 13.80 -2.59
CA MET A 120 6.30 14.01 -1.63
C MET A 120 5.82 14.57 -0.28
N ASP A 121 4.69 15.28 -0.25
CA ASP A 121 4.09 15.85 0.95
C ASP A 121 3.33 14.82 1.82
N CYS A 122 2.89 13.70 1.25
CA CYS A 122 2.03 12.74 1.94
C CYS A 122 2.49 11.27 1.85
N GLY A 123 3.33 10.96 0.86
CA GLY A 123 3.67 9.59 0.43
C GLY A 123 4.62 8.85 1.37
N TRP A 124 4.96 9.45 2.51
CA TRP A 124 5.93 8.88 3.45
C TRP A 124 5.50 7.50 3.95
N THR A 125 4.20 7.34 4.20
CA THR A 125 3.60 6.06 4.60
C THR A 125 3.52 5.05 3.46
N LEU A 126 3.43 5.52 2.21
CA LEU A 126 3.40 4.68 1.02
C LEU A 126 4.80 4.23 0.58
N TRP A 127 5.84 4.92 1.05
CA TRP A 127 7.17 4.85 0.47
C TRP A 127 7.73 3.44 0.43
N LYS A 128 7.50 2.60 1.46
CA LYS A 128 7.92 1.19 1.47
C LYS A 128 7.50 0.42 0.21
N TYR A 129 6.30 0.68 -0.30
CA TYR A 129 5.74 -0.02 -1.46
C TYR A 129 5.95 0.77 -2.76
N TYR A 130 6.04 2.10 -2.68
CA TYR A 130 6.07 2.98 -3.85
C TYR A 130 7.49 3.34 -4.29
N SER A 131 8.49 3.27 -3.40
CA SER A 131 9.86 3.71 -3.71
C SER A 131 10.48 2.89 -4.83
N GLY A 132 10.27 1.57 -4.86
CA GLY A 132 10.76 0.70 -5.93
C GLY A 132 10.22 1.05 -7.32
N TYR A 133 9.12 1.81 -7.40
CA TYR A 133 8.51 2.28 -8.64
C TYR A 133 8.87 3.74 -8.99
N LEU A 134 9.39 4.51 -8.02
CA LEU A 134 9.62 5.95 -8.14
C LEU A 134 11.09 6.36 -8.08
N GLU A 135 11.94 5.63 -7.35
CA GLU A 135 13.31 6.05 -7.04
C GLU A 135 14.13 6.35 -8.29
N ASN A 136 14.09 5.49 -9.32
CA ASN A 136 14.84 5.71 -10.55
C ASN A 136 14.32 6.92 -11.34
N ALA A 137 13.01 7.14 -11.36
CA ALA A 137 12.40 8.30 -12.02
C ALA A 137 12.73 9.59 -11.24
N LEU A 138 12.75 9.54 -9.91
CA LEU A 138 13.15 10.66 -9.06
C LEU A 138 14.63 11.02 -9.24
N ILE A 139 15.52 10.04 -9.34
CA ILE A 139 16.95 10.25 -9.61
C ILE A 139 17.13 10.97 -10.96
N GLN A 140 16.47 10.48 -12.00
CA GLN A 140 16.53 11.11 -13.33
C GLN A 140 15.92 12.51 -13.30
N CYS A 141 14.75 12.68 -12.68
CA CYS A 141 14.11 13.97 -12.49
C CYS A 141 15.04 14.99 -11.81
N ALA A 142 15.73 14.59 -10.74
CA ALA A 142 16.68 15.46 -10.04
C ALA A 142 17.91 15.83 -10.90
N ALA A 143 18.33 14.93 -11.79
CA ALA A 143 19.40 15.20 -12.75
C ALA A 143 18.96 16.21 -13.84
N GLU A 144 17.69 16.16 -14.25
CA GLU A 144 17.09 17.13 -15.19
C GLU A 144 16.82 18.48 -14.53
N ASN A 145 16.39 18.48 -13.26
CA ASN A 145 16.01 19.68 -12.52
C ASN A 145 16.26 19.55 -11.01
N PRO A 146 17.27 20.25 -10.47
CA PRO A 146 17.64 20.20 -9.06
C PRO A 146 16.58 20.68 -8.06
N ASP A 147 15.54 21.39 -8.51
CA ASP A 147 14.44 21.86 -7.64
C ASP A 147 13.54 20.68 -7.17
N TYR A 148 13.68 19.51 -7.80
CA TYR A 148 12.92 18.30 -7.51
C TYR A 148 13.86 17.17 -7.08
N PRO A 149 14.37 17.21 -5.84
CA PRO A 149 15.40 16.27 -5.39
C PRO A 149 14.87 14.83 -5.28
N ALA A 150 15.77 13.86 -5.46
CA ALA A 150 15.48 12.45 -5.25
C ALA A 150 15.61 12.11 -3.76
N THR A 151 14.51 12.17 -3.02
CA THR A 151 14.46 11.86 -1.58
C THR A 151 13.28 10.96 -1.25
N GLU A 152 13.28 10.41 -0.04
CA GLU A 152 12.05 9.91 0.59
C GLU A 152 11.07 11.08 0.81
N PRO A 153 9.74 10.88 0.66
CA PRO A 153 8.72 11.86 1.03
C PRO A 153 8.82 12.29 2.50
N THR A 154 8.50 13.55 2.80
CA THR A 154 8.66 14.14 4.14
C THR A 154 7.35 14.30 4.92
N GLY A 155 6.24 13.78 4.40
CA GLY A 155 4.91 13.86 5.03
C GLY A 155 4.85 13.34 6.46
N THR A 156 3.97 13.89 7.30
CA THR A 156 4.03 13.76 8.78
C THR A 156 3.26 12.60 9.41
N SER A 157 2.48 11.83 8.66
CA SER A 157 1.59 10.80 9.22
C SER A 157 2.13 9.38 9.05
N ARG A 158 3.26 9.03 9.73
CA ARG A 158 3.69 7.62 9.87
C ARG A 158 2.75 6.90 10.84
N CYS A 159 2.01 5.94 10.33
CA CYS A 159 1.53 4.85 11.14
C CYS A 159 2.65 3.81 11.22
N SER A 160 3.46 3.94 12.27
CA SER A 160 4.40 2.95 12.84
C SER A 160 3.98 1.48 12.56
N THR A 161 4.78 0.47 12.24
CA THR A 161 6.24 0.23 12.25
C THR A 161 6.47 -1.18 11.68
N THR A 162 6.85 -1.31 10.40
CA THR A 162 7.51 -2.53 9.90
C THR A 162 8.26 -2.24 8.59
N LEU A 163 9.38 -1.51 8.71
CA LEU A 163 10.40 -1.44 7.66
C LEU A 163 11.37 -2.63 7.70
N THR A 164 11.12 -3.63 8.55
CA THR A 164 12.01 -4.80 8.68
C THR A 164 11.86 -5.79 7.53
N ASP A 165 10.73 -5.74 6.81
CA ASP A 165 10.47 -6.62 5.66
C ASP A 165 10.68 -5.85 4.35
N SER A 166 11.47 -6.41 3.44
CA SER A 166 11.68 -5.85 2.11
C SER A 166 10.47 -6.11 1.21
N TYR A 167 9.96 -5.06 0.56
CA TYR A 167 9.00 -5.22 -0.54
C TYR A 167 9.75 -5.64 -1.81
N THR A 168 9.21 -6.61 -2.54
CA THR A 168 9.70 -6.99 -3.87
C THR A 168 8.81 -6.33 -4.90
N VAL A 169 9.41 -5.53 -5.79
CA VAL A 169 8.73 -4.88 -6.90
C VAL A 169 8.05 -5.92 -7.79
N ASP A 170 6.74 -5.80 -7.96
CA ASP A 170 6.02 -6.49 -9.02
C ASP A 170 6.04 -5.63 -10.28
N THR A 171 6.81 -6.06 -11.29
CA THR A 171 6.93 -5.35 -12.56
C THR A 171 5.72 -5.55 -13.48
N ASN A 172 4.81 -6.47 -13.16
CA ASN A 172 3.58 -6.71 -13.92
C ASN A 172 2.37 -5.96 -13.37
N ILE A 173 2.53 -5.22 -12.26
CA ILE A 173 1.44 -4.44 -11.69
C ILE A 173 1.02 -3.35 -12.69
N ASN A 174 -0.30 -3.23 -12.90
CA ASN A 174 -0.84 -2.16 -13.71
C ASN A 174 -1.46 -1.09 -12.81
N TYR A 175 -0.71 -0.05 -12.46
CA TYR A 175 -1.22 1.02 -11.58
C TYR A 175 -2.49 1.70 -12.12
N SER A 176 -2.70 1.72 -13.45
CA SER A 176 -3.90 2.31 -14.04
C SER A 176 -5.20 1.58 -13.70
N THR A 177 -5.14 0.36 -13.15
CA THR A 177 -6.34 -0.36 -12.69
C THR A 177 -6.72 -0.06 -11.24
N TYR A 178 -5.92 0.73 -10.52
CA TYR A 178 -6.10 1.03 -9.09
C TYR A 178 -6.50 2.50 -8.82
N ILE A 179 -6.37 3.38 -9.81
CA ILE A 179 -6.87 4.76 -9.83
C ILE A 179 -8.23 4.84 -10.52
#